data_AF-A0A953YV61-F1
#
_entry.id   AF-A0A953YV61-F1
#
_cell.length_a   1.000
_cell.length_b   1.000
_cell.length_c   1.000
_cell.angle_alpha   90.00
_cell.angle_beta   90.00
_cell.angle_gamma   90.00
#
_symmetry.space_group_name_H-M   'P 1'
#
loop_
_entity.id
_entity.type
_entity.pdbx_description
1 polymer ?
#
loop_
_entity_poly.entity_id
_entity_poly.type
_entity_poly.pdbx_seq_one_letter_code
_entity_poly.pdbx_strand_id
1 'polypeptide(L)'
;MKRFTAALVVVLIVVLGANLDAQTRRRNNPNGKPVKSGAEAAKEAQKRAQKAAKNNEKEERAEEREEAKAEREARRNGEEEEDGISIVGGSDDANADNLPEPGDTIDRAIKDKTLDEIMDELELEDTEKRAEFKRNVRDAWEDTEKQDKAYAVKYKRYLDNAEKLAEEKQSHAEKLKKIWDESDEKLAKEEVLDETQTERWKKSSAELRTKTNTDRYYEAKAKQAEAEKANEEANKKEKKDEEEDK
;
A
#
# COMPACT_ATOMS: atom_id res chain seq x y z
N MET A 1 1.06 29.85 35.67
CA MET A 1 0.96 30.74 34.48
C MET A 1 0.65 29.83 33.29
N LYS A 2 -0.60 29.80 32.79
CA LYS A 2 -1.03 30.38 31.49
C LYS A 2 0.03 30.12 30.38
N ARG A 3 -0.24 29.42 29.28
CA ARG A 3 -1.33 29.67 28.31
C ARG A 3 -1.67 28.44 27.46
N PHE A 4 -2.97 28.09 27.43
CA PHE A 4 -3.66 27.54 26.26
C PHE A 4 -3.88 28.67 25.25
N THR A 5 -3.59 28.47 23.95
CA THR A 5 -4.37 28.92 22.76
C THR A 5 -3.48 28.98 21.51
N ALA A 6 -3.70 28.09 20.54
CA ALA A 6 -3.26 28.31 19.14
C ALA A 6 -4.02 27.43 18.09
N ALA A 7 -5.24 26.96 18.37
CA ALA A 7 -5.98 26.11 17.43
C ALA A 7 -7.43 26.55 17.17
N LEU A 8 -7.75 27.84 17.34
CA LEU A 8 -9.13 28.35 17.19
C LEU A 8 -9.22 29.68 16.45
N VAL A 9 -8.34 29.94 15.49
CA VAL A 9 -8.33 31.22 14.73
C VAL A 9 -8.69 31.08 13.25
N VAL A 10 -8.61 29.89 12.64
CA VAL A 10 -8.87 29.76 11.20
C VAL A 10 -10.37 29.59 10.86
N VAL A 11 -11.20 29.12 11.79
CA VAL A 11 -12.64 28.90 11.55
C VAL A 11 -13.50 30.17 11.78
N LEU A 12 -12.98 31.21 12.42
CA LEU A 12 -13.78 32.40 12.78
C LEU A 12 -13.85 33.49 11.68
N ILE A 13 -12.98 33.45 10.66
CA ILE A 13 -12.93 34.52 9.63
C ILE A 13 -14.00 34.33 8.54
N VAL A 14 -14.47 33.10 8.28
CA VAL A 14 -15.44 32.84 7.21
C VAL A 14 -16.90 33.11 7.63
N VAL A 15 -17.22 33.07 8.93
CA VAL A 15 -18.59 33.30 9.42
C VAL A 15 -18.93 34.79 9.56
N LEU A 16 -17.94 35.69 9.66
CA LEU A 16 -18.16 37.13 9.82
C LEU A 16 -18.25 37.91 8.50
N GLY A 17 -17.76 37.37 7.37
CA GLY A 17 -17.82 38.03 6.06
C GLY A 17 -19.20 38.00 5.39
N ALA A 18 -20.08 37.06 5.79
CA ALA A 18 -21.40 36.89 5.17
C ALA A 18 -22.52 37.70 5.86
N ASN A 19 -22.26 38.32 7.01
CA ASN A 19 -23.32 38.95 7.82
C ASN A 19 -23.31 40.50 7.81
N LEU A 20 -22.36 41.13 7.10
CA LEU A 20 -22.34 42.60 6.95
C LEU A 20 -22.97 43.12 5.65
N ASP A 21 -23.26 42.28 4.66
CA ASP A 21 -23.80 42.73 3.36
C ASP A 21 -25.33 42.56 3.22
N ALA A 22 -26.01 42.21 4.33
CA ALA A 22 -27.46 42.00 4.37
C ALA A 22 -28.27 43.18 4.92
N GLN A 23 -27.64 44.25 5.41
CA GLN A 23 -28.38 45.38 6.05
C GLN A 23 -28.51 46.66 5.22
N THR A 24 -27.91 46.78 4.03
CA THR A 24 -27.94 48.04 3.25
C THR A 24 -28.85 48.05 2.02
N ARG A 25 -29.62 46.99 1.75
CA ARG A 25 -30.57 46.97 0.62
C ARG A 25 -32.01 46.68 1.05
N ARG A 26 -32.50 47.41 2.05
CA ARG A 26 -33.92 47.79 2.12
C ARG A 26 -34.07 49.19 1.55
N ARG A 27 -34.36 49.32 0.25
CA ARG A 27 -35.20 50.40 -0.30
C ARG A 27 -35.56 50.13 -1.76
N ASN A 28 -36.85 49.86 -1.94
CA ASN A 28 -37.72 50.16 -3.07
C ASN A 28 -37.24 49.84 -4.49
N ASN A 29 -37.78 48.76 -5.06
CA ASN A 29 -38.09 48.73 -6.49
C ASN A 29 -39.38 47.91 -6.74
N PRO A 30 -40.44 48.45 -7.39
CA PRO A 30 -41.71 47.74 -7.57
C PRO A 30 -41.79 46.82 -8.80
N ASN A 31 -40.72 46.61 -9.58
CA ASN A 31 -40.78 45.87 -10.86
C ASN A 31 -39.61 44.89 -11.08
N GLY A 32 -39.46 43.87 -10.22
CA GLY A 32 -38.37 42.88 -10.33
C GLY A 32 -38.87 41.44 -10.25
N LYS A 33 -38.62 40.66 -11.31
CA LYS A 33 -38.84 39.20 -11.41
C LYS A 33 -38.31 38.45 -10.17
N PRO A 34 -38.89 37.28 -9.82
CA PRO A 34 -38.45 36.51 -8.66
C PRO A 34 -36.98 36.13 -8.78
N VAL A 35 -36.18 36.56 -7.80
CA VAL A 35 -34.77 36.19 -7.66
C VAL A 35 -34.72 34.71 -7.28
N LYS A 36 -33.97 33.90 -8.03
CA LYS A 36 -33.75 32.47 -7.75
C LYS A 36 -33.39 32.27 -6.27
N SER A 37 -34.06 31.33 -5.63
CA SER A 37 -34.04 31.16 -4.17
C SER A 37 -32.61 30.88 -3.67
N GLY A 38 -32.24 31.46 -2.52
CA GLY A 38 -30.92 31.33 -1.91
C GLY A 38 -30.47 29.88 -1.62
N ALA A 39 -31.38 28.90 -1.72
CA ALA A 39 -31.08 27.48 -1.59
C ALA A 39 -30.29 26.91 -2.79
N GLU A 40 -30.51 27.40 -4.02
CA GLU A 40 -29.72 26.98 -5.19
C GLU A 40 -28.31 27.56 -5.13
N ALA A 41 -28.17 28.84 -4.75
CA ALA A 41 -26.88 29.50 -4.61
C ALA A 41 -26.01 28.86 -3.50
N ALA A 42 -26.62 28.45 -2.39
CA ALA A 42 -25.92 27.74 -1.31
C ALA A 42 -25.43 26.34 -1.74
N LYS A 43 -26.24 25.58 -2.49
CA LYS A 43 -25.83 24.27 -3.02
C LYS A 43 -24.71 24.39 -4.04
N GLU A 44 -24.73 25.42 -4.87
CA GLU A 44 -23.69 25.65 -5.88
C GLU A 44 -22.37 26.08 -5.23
N ALA A 45 -22.42 26.93 -4.19
CA ALA A 45 -21.26 27.31 -3.39
C ALA A 45 -20.66 26.12 -2.64
N GLN A 46 -21.49 25.24 -2.06
CA GLN A 46 -21.02 24.03 -1.37
C GLN A 46 -20.35 23.03 -2.33
N LYS A 47 -20.88 22.86 -3.55
CA LYS A 47 -20.24 22.04 -4.60
C LYS A 47 -18.89 22.63 -5.03
N ARG A 48 -18.80 23.96 -5.17
CA ARG A 48 -17.52 24.62 -5.52
C ARG A 48 -16.50 24.50 -4.39
N ALA A 49 -16.91 24.62 -3.13
CA ALA A 49 -16.06 24.43 -1.97
C ALA A 49 -15.55 22.98 -1.86
N GLN A 50 -16.40 21.97 -2.06
CA GLN A 50 -15.97 20.57 -2.10
C GLN A 50 -15.04 20.26 -3.28
N LYS A 51 -15.28 20.88 -4.45
CA LYS A 51 -14.40 20.72 -5.62
C LYS A 51 -13.03 21.38 -5.39
N ALA A 52 -13.00 22.53 -4.74
CA ALA A 52 -11.76 23.21 -4.35
C ALA A 52 -10.98 22.41 -3.29
N ALA A 53 -11.64 21.88 -2.27
CA ALA A 53 -11.01 21.03 -1.27
C ALA A 53 -10.41 19.75 -1.89
N LYS A 54 -11.13 19.10 -2.81
CA LYS A 54 -10.59 17.96 -3.58
C LYS A 54 -9.43 18.30 -4.50
N ASN A 55 -9.38 19.53 -5.02
CA ASN A 55 -8.26 19.98 -5.85
C ASN A 55 -7.03 20.26 -4.98
N ASN A 56 -7.19 20.94 -3.84
CA ASN A 56 -6.09 21.15 -2.89
C ASN A 56 -5.53 19.83 -2.35
N GLU A 57 -6.37 18.85 -2.00
CA GLU A 57 -5.92 17.53 -1.54
C GLU A 57 -5.17 16.76 -2.65
N LYS A 58 -5.55 16.98 -3.92
CA LYS A 58 -4.82 16.42 -5.08
C LYS A 58 -3.49 17.11 -5.31
N GLU A 59 -3.41 18.41 -5.05
CA GLU A 59 -2.21 19.24 -5.24
C GLU A 59 -1.20 18.98 -4.12
N GLU A 60 -1.64 18.88 -2.86
CA GLU A 60 -0.81 18.43 -1.72
C GLU A 60 -0.27 17.01 -1.96
N ARG A 61 -1.08 16.08 -2.48
CA ARG A 61 -0.59 14.76 -2.89
C ARG A 61 0.40 14.80 -4.06
N ALA A 62 0.33 15.80 -4.93
CA ALA A 62 1.27 15.94 -6.05
C ALA A 62 2.61 16.48 -5.55
N GLU A 63 2.60 17.40 -4.59
CA GLU A 63 3.80 17.88 -3.91
C GLU A 63 4.46 16.79 -3.07
N GLU A 64 3.69 16.03 -2.28
CA GLU A 64 4.22 14.85 -1.55
C GLU A 64 4.84 13.81 -2.50
N ARG A 65 4.32 13.66 -3.72
CA ARG A 65 4.89 12.76 -4.74
C ARG A 65 6.21 13.27 -5.30
N GLU A 66 6.34 14.55 -5.56
CA GLU A 66 7.60 15.13 -6.03
C GLU A 66 8.68 15.09 -4.93
N GLU A 67 8.29 15.26 -3.67
CA GLU A 67 9.22 15.13 -2.54
C GLU A 67 9.68 13.67 -2.35
N ALA A 68 8.76 12.71 -2.45
CA ALA A 68 9.10 11.27 -2.46
C ALA A 68 9.98 10.88 -3.67
N LYS A 69 9.75 11.49 -4.84
CA LYS A 69 10.57 11.28 -6.04
C LYS A 69 12.00 11.80 -5.85
N ALA A 70 12.17 12.96 -5.23
CA ALA A 70 13.49 13.53 -4.92
C ALA A 70 14.26 12.74 -3.84
N GLU A 71 13.58 12.30 -2.78
CA GLU A 71 14.17 11.41 -1.75
C GLU A 71 14.61 10.07 -2.37
N ARG A 72 13.87 9.58 -3.38
CA ARG A 72 14.18 8.34 -4.09
C ARG A 72 15.31 8.46 -5.09
N GLU A 73 15.43 9.56 -5.84
CA GLU A 73 16.62 9.82 -6.65
C GLU A 73 17.89 9.87 -5.80
N ALA A 74 17.77 10.36 -4.56
CA ALA A 74 18.87 10.35 -3.60
C ALA A 74 19.22 8.92 -3.13
N ARG A 75 18.24 8.04 -2.87
CA ARG A 75 18.50 6.61 -2.55
C ARG A 75 19.06 5.83 -3.74
N ARG A 76 18.52 6.03 -4.95
CA ARG A 76 18.93 5.33 -6.18
C ARG A 76 20.39 5.62 -6.57
N ASN A 77 20.90 6.80 -6.25
CA ASN A 77 22.30 7.15 -6.49
C ASN A 77 23.26 6.64 -5.41
N GLY A 78 22.76 5.98 -4.34
CA GLY A 78 23.55 5.58 -3.16
C GLY A 78 23.69 4.08 -2.91
N GLU A 79 22.82 3.20 -3.45
CA GLU A 79 22.82 1.76 -3.16
C GLU A 79 22.86 0.91 -4.45
N GLU A 80 23.79 -0.04 -4.49
CA GLU A 80 23.93 -1.05 -5.54
C GLU A 80 22.70 -1.97 -5.58
N GLU A 81 22.02 -2.05 -6.73
CA GLU A 81 21.23 -3.19 -7.27
C GLU A 81 20.28 -3.99 -6.35
N GLU A 82 19.54 -3.39 -5.41
CA GLU A 82 18.25 -3.95 -5.00
C GLU A 82 17.12 -3.42 -5.90
N ASP A 83 17.05 -3.97 -7.11
CA ASP A 83 16.03 -3.64 -8.11
C ASP A 83 14.64 -4.17 -7.70
N GLY A 84 13.93 -3.42 -6.84
CA GLY A 84 12.50 -3.60 -6.60
C GLY A 84 11.95 -2.80 -5.41
N ILE A 85 10.67 -2.43 -5.46
CA ILE A 85 9.96 -1.96 -4.26
C ILE A 85 9.93 -3.08 -3.23
N SER A 86 10.37 -2.77 -2.01
CA SER A 86 10.12 -3.60 -0.84
C SER A 86 8.60 -3.62 -0.59
N ILE A 87 7.92 -4.59 -1.19
CA ILE A 87 6.48 -4.78 -1.02
C ILE A 87 6.27 -5.18 0.44
N VAL A 88 5.35 -4.54 1.15
CA VAL A 88 5.11 -4.85 2.58
C VAL A 88 4.83 -6.34 2.76
N GLY A 89 5.61 -6.97 3.65
CA GLY A 89 5.71 -8.43 3.81
C GLY A 89 6.94 -9.06 3.14
N GLY A 90 7.60 -8.37 2.22
CA GLY A 90 8.84 -8.79 1.55
C GLY A 90 10.12 -8.37 2.27
N SER A 91 10.09 -8.11 3.59
CA SER A 91 11.34 -7.88 4.31
C SER A 91 12.10 -9.19 4.46
N ASP A 92 13.41 -9.16 4.21
CA ASP A 92 14.41 -10.14 4.66
C ASP A 92 14.53 -10.21 6.21
N ASP A 93 13.46 -9.88 6.93
CA ASP A 93 13.43 -10.03 8.37
C ASP A 93 13.43 -11.53 8.67
N ALA A 94 14.60 -12.01 9.08
CA ALA A 94 14.81 -13.40 9.46
C ALA A 94 14.02 -13.78 10.73
N ASN A 95 13.42 -12.79 11.42
CA ASN A 95 12.62 -13.02 12.60
C ASN A 95 11.14 -13.20 12.24
N ALA A 96 10.64 -14.43 12.39
CA ALA A 96 9.24 -14.76 12.14
C ALA A 96 8.26 -14.00 13.06
N ASP A 97 8.71 -13.54 14.23
CA ASP A 97 7.87 -12.82 15.20
C ASP A 97 7.51 -11.39 14.75
N ASN A 98 8.24 -10.84 13.77
CA ASN A 98 7.97 -9.52 13.20
C ASN A 98 7.11 -9.60 11.93
N LEU A 99 6.83 -10.80 11.42
CA LEU A 99 6.05 -11.02 10.22
C LEU A 99 4.55 -11.19 10.55
N PRO A 100 3.65 -10.85 9.62
CA PRO A 100 2.23 -11.18 9.75
C PRO A 100 2.03 -12.69 10.00
N GLU A 101 0.98 -13.06 10.75
CA GLU A 101 0.70 -14.48 10.96
C GLU A 101 0.28 -15.17 9.65
N PRO A 102 0.47 -16.49 9.52
CA PRO A 102 0.01 -17.24 8.36
C PRO A 102 -1.47 -17.01 8.03
N GLY A 103 -1.76 -16.54 6.82
CA GLY A 103 -3.12 -16.25 6.35
C GLY A 103 -3.67 -14.89 6.77
N ASP A 104 -2.88 -14.05 7.42
CA ASP A 104 -3.25 -12.66 7.71
C ASP A 104 -3.30 -11.82 6.44
N THR A 105 -4.19 -10.82 6.46
CA THR A 105 -4.35 -9.83 5.39
C THR A 105 -3.62 -8.56 5.74
N ILE A 106 -3.03 -7.90 4.75
CA ILE A 106 -2.43 -6.57 4.92
C ILE A 106 -3.53 -5.50 4.86
N ASP A 107 -3.40 -4.47 5.70
CA ASP A 107 -4.34 -3.35 5.71
C ASP A 107 -4.41 -2.66 4.33
N ARG A 108 -5.61 -2.28 3.92
CA ARG A 108 -5.86 -1.69 2.60
C ARG A 108 -5.10 -0.39 2.39
N ALA A 109 -4.96 0.45 3.41
CA ALA A 109 -4.22 1.70 3.28
C ALA A 109 -2.73 1.46 2.99
N ILE A 110 -2.17 0.39 3.56
CA ILE A 110 -0.79 -0.03 3.31
C ILE A 110 -0.65 -0.51 1.87
N LYS A 111 -1.53 -1.40 1.40
CA LYS A 111 -1.55 -1.84 -0.01
C LYS A 111 -1.68 -0.68 -0.97
N ASP A 112 -2.64 0.21 -0.71
CA ASP A 112 -2.91 1.36 -1.55
C ASP A 112 -1.68 2.29 -1.62
N LYS A 113 -0.91 2.43 -0.54
CA LYS A 113 0.36 3.17 -0.52
C LYS A 113 1.46 2.46 -1.32
N THR A 114 1.66 1.17 -1.11
CA THR A 114 2.66 0.38 -1.87
C THR A 114 2.36 0.41 -3.37
N LEU A 115 1.08 0.33 -3.76
CA LEU A 115 0.69 0.44 -5.16
C LEU A 115 0.92 1.83 -5.75
N ASP A 116 0.76 2.89 -4.95
CA ASP A 116 1.12 4.24 -5.40
C ASP A 116 2.62 4.36 -5.67
N GLU A 117 3.46 3.82 -4.78
CA GLU A 117 4.93 3.77 -4.95
C GLU A 117 5.33 2.96 -6.19
N ILE A 118 4.64 1.84 -6.46
CA ILE A 118 4.84 1.02 -7.66
C ILE A 118 4.51 1.80 -8.92
N MET A 119 3.36 2.46 -8.96
CA MET A 119 2.99 3.27 -10.13
C MET A 119 3.97 4.41 -10.38
N ASP A 120 4.57 4.97 -9.32
CA ASP A 120 5.60 5.98 -9.44
C ASP A 120 6.92 5.40 -9.98
N GLU A 121 7.32 4.19 -9.59
CA GLU A 121 8.49 3.49 -10.18
C GLU A 121 8.30 3.15 -11.66
N LEU A 122 7.07 2.78 -12.02
CA LEU A 122 6.72 2.50 -13.40
C LEU A 122 6.62 3.77 -14.25
N GLU A 123 6.80 4.96 -13.66
CA GLU A 123 6.62 6.25 -14.33
C GLU A 123 5.23 6.34 -14.99
N LEU A 124 4.22 5.74 -14.35
CA LEU A 124 2.85 5.71 -14.86
C LEU A 124 2.17 7.04 -14.51
N GLU A 125 2.23 8.01 -15.41
CA GLU A 125 1.73 9.37 -15.18
C GLU A 125 0.22 9.54 -15.46
N ASP A 126 -0.33 8.76 -16.39
CA ASP A 126 -1.73 8.85 -16.79
C ASP A 126 -2.66 8.49 -15.62
N THR A 127 -3.51 9.45 -15.22
CA THR A 127 -4.36 9.30 -14.04
C THR A 127 -5.42 8.20 -14.17
N GLU A 128 -5.93 7.96 -15.37
CA GLU A 128 -6.92 6.91 -15.63
C GLU A 128 -6.24 5.54 -15.58
N LYS A 129 -5.09 5.40 -16.24
CA LYS A 129 -4.28 4.17 -16.20
C LYS A 129 -3.80 3.83 -14.79
N ARG A 130 -3.41 4.84 -14.00
CA ARG A 130 -3.08 4.64 -12.57
C ARG A 130 -4.25 4.10 -11.77
N ALA A 131 -5.44 4.68 -11.95
CA ALA A 131 -6.63 4.21 -11.25
C ALA A 131 -6.99 2.76 -11.61
N GLU A 132 -6.84 2.41 -12.88
CA GLU A 132 -7.08 1.07 -13.41
C GLU A 132 -6.04 0.06 -12.89
N PHE A 133 -4.74 0.40 -13.00
CA PHE A 133 -3.65 -0.39 -12.45
C PHE A 133 -3.86 -0.67 -10.97
N LYS A 134 -4.09 0.38 -10.17
CA LYS A 134 -4.28 0.27 -8.73
C LYS A 134 -5.47 -0.62 -8.39
N ARG A 135 -6.60 -0.47 -9.09
CA ARG A 135 -7.79 -1.30 -8.87
C ARG A 135 -7.49 -2.76 -9.17
N ASN A 136 -6.99 -3.05 -10.37
CA ASN A 136 -6.76 -4.41 -10.84
C ASN A 136 -5.71 -5.15 -9.98
N VAL A 137 -4.59 -4.51 -9.69
CA VAL A 137 -3.51 -5.12 -8.89
C VAL A 137 -3.94 -5.30 -7.43
N ARG A 138 -4.69 -4.36 -6.84
CA ARG A 138 -5.22 -4.56 -5.49
C ARG A 138 -6.18 -5.74 -5.43
N ASP A 139 -7.08 -5.87 -6.40
CA ASP A 139 -8.04 -6.97 -6.43
C ASP A 139 -7.29 -8.33 -6.51
N ALA A 140 -6.24 -8.41 -7.34
CA ALA A 140 -5.37 -9.60 -7.41
C ALA A 140 -4.62 -9.89 -6.09
N TRP A 141 -4.15 -8.84 -5.41
CA TRP A 141 -3.52 -8.97 -4.09
C TRP A 141 -4.53 -9.49 -3.05
N GLU A 142 -5.72 -8.91 -2.98
CA GLU A 142 -6.77 -9.36 -2.06
C GLU A 142 -7.23 -10.80 -2.36
N ASP A 143 -7.25 -11.22 -3.62
CA ASP A 143 -7.53 -12.60 -3.99
C ASP A 143 -6.40 -13.56 -3.61
N THR A 144 -5.15 -13.12 -3.70
CA THR A 144 -3.98 -13.86 -3.18
C THR A 144 -4.12 -14.10 -1.69
N GLU A 145 -4.50 -13.08 -0.90
CA GLU A 145 -4.70 -13.22 0.55
C GLU A 145 -5.88 -14.14 0.90
N LYS A 146 -6.96 -14.13 0.10
CA LYS A 146 -8.05 -15.10 0.28
C LYS A 146 -7.57 -16.53 0.06
N GLN A 147 -6.71 -16.77 -0.93
CA GLN A 147 -6.10 -18.08 -1.14
C GLN A 147 -5.14 -18.43 0.00
N ASP A 148 -4.34 -17.47 0.47
CA ASP A 148 -3.40 -17.65 1.57
C ASP A 148 -4.14 -18.10 2.84
N LYS A 149 -5.26 -17.45 3.18
CA LYS A 149 -6.07 -17.83 4.35
C LYS A 149 -6.50 -19.30 4.34
N ALA A 150 -6.86 -19.84 3.18
CA ALA A 150 -7.20 -21.25 3.04
C ALA A 150 -5.95 -22.15 3.08
N TYR A 151 -4.87 -21.70 2.46
CA TYR A 151 -3.59 -22.40 2.41
C TYR A 151 -2.92 -22.49 3.79
N ALA A 152 -2.90 -21.42 4.59
CA ALA A 152 -2.37 -21.37 5.96
C ALA A 152 -2.90 -22.53 6.83
N VAL A 153 -4.21 -22.78 6.77
CA VAL A 153 -4.87 -23.87 7.51
C VAL A 153 -4.35 -25.24 7.06
N LYS A 154 -4.18 -25.44 5.76
CA LYS A 154 -3.69 -26.69 5.19
C LYS A 154 -2.19 -26.89 5.44
N TYR A 155 -1.40 -25.83 5.32
CA TYR A 155 0.02 -25.82 5.64
C TYR A 155 0.24 -26.32 7.06
N LYS A 156 -0.46 -25.71 8.03
CA LYS A 156 -0.37 -26.11 9.44
C LYS A 156 -0.84 -27.55 9.67
N ARG A 157 -1.89 -28.00 8.97
CA ARG A 157 -2.41 -29.37 9.06
C ARG A 157 -1.43 -30.42 8.55
N TYR A 158 -0.68 -30.11 7.50
CA TYR A 158 0.23 -31.04 6.85
C TYR A 158 1.71 -30.78 7.17
N LEU A 159 2.00 -29.98 8.19
CA LEU A 159 3.36 -29.62 8.58
C LEU A 159 4.28 -30.85 8.76
N ASP A 160 3.74 -31.93 9.32
CA ASP A 160 4.46 -33.19 9.58
C ASP A 160 4.31 -34.22 8.44
N ASN A 161 3.67 -33.87 7.33
CA ASN A 161 3.51 -34.73 6.16
C ASN A 161 4.07 -34.05 4.91
N ALA A 162 5.35 -34.30 4.62
CA ALA A 162 6.08 -33.64 3.55
C ALA A 162 5.44 -33.79 2.16
N GLU A 163 4.89 -34.97 1.85
CA GLU A 163 4.23 -35.24 0.56
C GLU A 163 2.97 -34.38 0.41
N LYS A 164 2.06 -34.41 1.39
CA LYS A 164 0.84 -33.60 1.37
C LYS A 164 1.13 -32.10 1.42
N LEU A 165 2.17 -31.68 2.15
CA LEU A 165 2.57 -30.29 2.20
C LEU A 165 3.11 -29.82 0.84
N ALA A 166 3.90 -30.65 0.15
CA ALA A 166 4.37 -30.35 -1.20
C ALA A 166 3.22 -30.25 -2.22
N GLU A 167 2.24 -31.16 -2.15
CA GLU A 167 1.02 -31.10 -2.98
C GLU A 167 0.24 -29.81 -2.75
N GLU A 168 0.03 -29.41 -1.50
CA GLU A 168 -0.70 -28.17 -1.20
C GLU A 168 0.10 -26.91 -1.55
N LYS A 169 1.43 -26.92 -1.41
CA LYS A 169 2.33 -25.88 -1.91
C LYS A 169 2.18 -25.69 -3.42
N GLN A 170 2.22 -26.78 -4.17
CA GLN A 170 2.05 -26.74 -5.62
C GLN A 170 0.65 -26.24 -6.00
N SER A 171 -0.39 -26.79 -5.39
CA SER A 171 -1.78 -26.37 -5.66
C SER A 171 -2.00 -24.89 -5.34
N HIS A 172 -1.35 -24.37 -4.29
CA HIS A 172 -1.42 -22.96 -3.95
C HIS A 172 -0.69 -22.10 -4.99
N ALA A 173 0.54 -22.46 -5.35
CA ALA A 173 1.33 -21.74 -6.36
C ALA A 173 0.60 -21.64 -7.72
N GLU A 174 -0.08 -22.71 -8.15
CA GLU A 174 -0.90 -22.70 -9.38
C GLU A 174 -2.07 -21.71 -9.29
N LYS A 175 -2.70 -21.58 -8.12
CA LYS A 175 -3.78 -20.59 -7.91
C LYS A 175 -3.26 -19.17 -7.88
N LEU A 176 -2.12 -18.92 -7.22
CA LEU A 176 -1.48 -17.60 -7.24
C LEU A 176 -1.12 -17.21 -8.67
N LYS A 177 -0.49 -18.12 -9.42
CA LYS A 177 -0.17 -17.90 -10.83
C LYS A 177 -1.41 -17.51 -11.63
N LYS A 178 -2.52 -18.25 -11.47
CA LYS A 178 -3.77 -17.93 -12.15
C LYS A 178 -4.30 -16.54 -11.82
N ILE A 179 -4.29 -16.14 -10.56
CA ILE A 179 -4.74 -14.80 -10.13
C ILE A 179 -3.91 -13.71 -10.80
N TRP A 180 -2.59 -13.86 -10.80
CA TRP A 180 -1.67 -12.88 -11.36
C TRP A 180 -1.66 -12.88 -12.89
N ASP A 181 -1.83 -14.03 -13.54
CA ASP A 181 -2.02 -14.12 -14.99
C ASP A 181 -3.31 -13.39 -15.40
N GLU A 182 -4.44 -13.62 -14.71
CA GLU A 182 -5.71 -12.92 -14.98
C GLU A 182 -5.60 -11.41 -14.76
N SER A 183 -4.81 -10.99 -13.77
CA SER A 183 -4.49 -9.58 -13.54
C SER A 183 -3.67 -9.00 -14.71
N ASP A 184 -2.62 -9.68 -15.14
CA ASP A 184 -1.76 -9.23 -16.25
C ASP A 184 -2.55 -9.18 -17.58
N GLU A 185 -3.42 -10.16 -17.84
CA GLU A 185 -4.27 -10.18 -19.02
C GLU A 185 -5.21 -8.97 -19.06
N LYS A 186 -5.76 -8.56 -17.91
CA LYS A 186 -6.59 -7.35 -17.82
C LYS A 186 -5.77 -6.08 -18.10
N LEU A 187 -4.59 -5.94 -17.48
CA LEU A 187 -3.72 -4.78 -17.73
C LEU A 187 -3.32 -4.68 -19.21
N ALA A 188 -3.00 -5.82 -19.84
CA ALA A 188 -2.64 -5.88 -21.25
C ALA A 188 -3.82 -5.52 -22.16
N LYS A 189 -5.00 -6.08 -21.89
CA LYS A 189 -6.22 -5.81 -22.68
C LYS A 189 -6.66 -4.35 -22.63
N GLU A 190 -6.44 -3.70 -21.50
CA GLU A 190 -6.79 -2.29 -21.27
C GLU A 190 -5.64 -1.34 -21.59
N GLU A 191 -4.52 -1.85 -22.12
CA GLU A 191 -3.32 -1.08 -22.50
C GLU A 191 -2.83 -0.15 -21.37
N VAL A 192 -2.94 -0.63 -20.12
CA VAL A 192 -2.65 0.15 -18.91
C VAL A 192 -1.16 0.43 -18.77
N LEU A 193 -0.32 -0.55 -19.10
CA LEU A 193 1.13 -0.44 -19.09
C LEU A 193 1.66 -0.61 -20.52
N ASP A 194 2.73 0.11 -20.86
CA ASP A 194 3.52 -0.22 -22.04
C ASP A 194 4.40 -1.47 -21.81
N GLU A 195 5.13 -1.91 -22.84
CA GLU A 195 5.98 -3.10 -22.77
C GLU A 195 7.10 -2.96 -21.72
N THR A 196 7.76 -1.80 -21.65
CA THR A 196 8.84 -1.55 -20.69
C THR A 196 8.30 -1.53 -19.25
N GLN A 197 7.16 -0.88 -19.03
CA GLN A 197 6.46 -0.85 -17.76
C GLN A 197 5.98 -2.24 -17.35
N THR A 198 5.50 -3.05 -18.30
CA THR A 198 5.05 -4.42 -18.05
C THR A 198 6.20 -5.31 -17.57
N GLU A 199 7.37 -5.20 -18.21
CA GLU A 199 8.56 -5.95 -17.79
C GLU A 199 9.03 -5.55 -16.39
N ARG A 200 9.13 -4.23 -16.13
CA ARG A 200 9.47 -3.71 -14.80
C ARG A 200 8.47 -4.17 -13.75
N TRP A 201 7.18 -4.08 -14.05
CA TRP A 201 6.12 -4.52 -13.14
C TRP A 201 6.27 -6.00 -12.77
N LYS A 202 6.47 -6.87 -13.76
CA LYS A 202 6.66 -8.32 -13.51
C LYS A 202 7.89 -8.61 -12.66
N LYS A 203 8.98 -7.86 -12.85
CA LYS A 203 10.19 -7.97 -12.02
C LYS A 203 9.91 -7.51 -10.59
N SER A 204 9.46 -6.28 -10.40
CA SER A 204 9.26 -5.67 -9.06
C SER A 204 8.15 -6.36 -8.24
N SER A 205 7.23 -7.10 -8.89
CA SER A 205 6.16 -7.85 -8.20
C SER A 205 6.39 -9.35 -8.05
N ALA A 206 7.57 -9.87 -8.42
CA ALA A 206 7.85 -11.30 -8.41
C ALA A 206 7.56 -11.96 -7.04
N GLU A 207 7.96 -11.33 -5.94
CA GLU A 207 7.68 -11.85 -4.60
C GLU A 207 6.20 -11.81 -4.24
N LEU A 208 5.49 -10.73 -4.58
CA LEU A 208 4.06 -10.61 -4.35
C LEU A 208 3.28 -11.70 -5.11
N ARG A 209 3.79 -12.12 -6.27
CA ARG A 209 3.20 -13.15 -7.13
C ARG A 209 3.40 -14.58 -6.63
N THR A 210 4.45 -14.81 -5.84
CA THR A 210 4.94 -16.16 -5.54
C THR A 210 4.97 -16.49 -4.05
N LYS A 211 5.00 -15.48 -3.17
CA LYS A 211 5.06 -15.64 -1.73
C LYS A 211 3.89 -14.97 -1.02
N THR A 212 3.27 -15.73 -0.14
CA THR A 212 2.23 -15.24 0.77
C THR A 212 2.78 -15.03 2.18
N ASN A 213 1.95 -14.51 3.10
CA ASN A 213 2.36 -14.34 4.49
C ASN A 213 2.62 -15.70 5.16
N THR A 214 1.85 -16.74 4.81
CA THR A 214 2.16 -18.12 5.22
C THR A 214 3.55 -18.56 4.78
N ASP A 215 3.89 -18.39 3.49
CA ASP A 215 5.20 -18.82 2.99
C ASP A 215 6.33 -18.07 3.68
N ARG A 216 6.23 -16.74 3.77
CA ARG A 216 7.22 -15.88 4.44
C ARG A 216 7.43 -16.28 5.90
N TYR A 217 6.34 -16.44 6.65
CA TYR A 217 6.40 -16.81 8.07
C TYR A 217 7.12 -18.14 8.28
N TYR A 218 6.77 -19.18 7.51
CA TYR A 218 7.38 -20.50 7.67
C TYR A 218 8.81 -20.58 7.11
N GLU A 219 9.14 -19.80 6.08
CA GLU A 219 10.52 -19.63 5.61
C GLU A 219 11.39 -18.96 6.68
N ALA A 220 10.93 -17.86 7.28
CA ALA A 220 11.64 -17.18 8.37
C ALA A 220 11.82 -18.10 9.58
N LYS A 221 10.76 -18.81 9.98
CA LYS A 221 10.83 -19.77 11.09
C LYS A 221 11.82 -20.91 10.82
N ALA A 222 11.89 -21.41 9.59
CA ALA A 222 12.87 -22.42 9.20
C ALA A 222 14.30 -21.87 9.28
N LYS A 223 14.55 -20.67 8.74
CA LYS A 223 15.85 -19.99 8.83
C LYS A 223 16.27 -19.75 10.29
N GLN A 224 15.35 -19.32 11.15
CA GLN A 224 15.61 -19.11 12.57
C GLN A 224 16.00 -20.42 13.28
N ALA A 225 15.26 -21.50 13.06
CA ALA A 225 15.58 -22.81 13.63
C ALA A 225 16.94 -23.37 13.15
N GLU A 226 17.32 -23.11 11.90
CA GLU A 226 18.65 -23.45 11.37
C GLU A 226 19.76 -22.64 12.05
N ALA A 227 19.56 -21.33 12.21
CA ALA A 227 20.51 -20.46 12.88
C ALA A 227 20.70 -20.84 14.37
N GLU A 228 19.61 -21.16 15.08
CA GLU A 228 19.65 -21.61 16.47
C GLU A 228 20.42 -22.93 16.61
N LYS A 229 20.19 -23.91 15.72
CA LYS A 229 20.95 -25.17 15.70
C LYS A 229 22.43 -24.96 15.44
N ALA A 230 22.78 -24.12 14.45
CA ALA A 230 24.17 -23.80 14.15
C ALA A 230 24.88 -23.14 15.34
N ASN A 231 24.19 -22.26 16.06
CA ASN A 231 24.72 -21.61 17.25
C ASN A 231 24.88 -22.59 18.44
N GLU A 232 23.92 -23.51 18.64
CA GLU A 232 24.07 -24.58 19.65
C GLU A 232 25.23 -25.52 19.35
N GLU A 233 25.45 -25.89 18.09
CA GLU A 233 26.58 -26.73 17.66
C GLU A 233 27.92 -26.01 17.83
N ALA A 234 27.99 -24.72 17.51
CA ALA A 234 29.18 -23.89 17.74
C ALA A 234 29.52 -23.81 19.24
N ASN A 235 28.54 -23.51 20.09
CA ASN A 235 28.73 -23.43 21.54
C ASN A 235 29.11 -24.79 22.18
N LYS A 236 28.61 -25.91 21.65
CA LYS A 236 29.02 -27.26 22.10
C LYS A 236 30.47 -27.57 21.72
N LYS A 237 30.92 -27.10 20.56
CA LYS A 237 32.30 -27.29 20.08
C LYS A 237 33.27 -26.44 20.89
N GLU A 238 32.93 -25.17 21.14
CA GLU A 238 33.75 -24.24 21.92
C GLU A 238 33.93 -24.71 23.38
N LYS A 239 32.86 -25.22 24.01
CA LYS A 239 32.95 -25.81 25.37
C LYS A 239 33.77 -27.09 25.44
N LYS A 240 33.81 -27.86 24.35
CA LYS A 240 34.59 -29.11 24.29
C LYS A 240 36.08 -28.82 24.10
N ASP A 241 36.40 -27.81 23.29
CA ASP A 241 37.77 -27.35 23.09
C ASP A 241 38.34 -26.69 24.37
N GLU A 242 37.51 -25.97 25.16
CA GLU A 242 37.90 -25.41 26.47
C GLU A 242 38.12 -26.46 27.59
N GLU A 243 37.53 -27.65 27.49
CA GLU A 243 37.73 -28.75 28.44
C GLU A 243 38.96 -29.62 28.09
N GLU A 244 39.35 -29.70 26.82
CA GLU A 244 40.53 -30.46 26.37
C GLU A 244 41.87 -29.69 26.58
N ASP A 245 41.82 -28.36 26.73
CA ASP A 245 43.00 -27.49 26.99
C ASP A 245 43.30 -27.25 28.49
N LYS A 246 42.63 -27.96 29.43
CA LYS A 246 42.89 -27.92 30.88
C LYS A 246 43.48 -29.22 31.43
#